data_AF-A0ABD4QNW0-F1
#
_entry.id   AF-A0ABD4QNW0-F1
#
_cell.length_a   1.000
_cell.length_b   1.000
_cell.length_c   1.000
_cell.angle_alpha   90.00
_cell.angle_beta   90.00
_cell.angle_gamma   90.00
#
_symmetry.space_group_name_H-M   'P 1'
#
loop_
_entity.id
_entity.type
_entity.pdbx_description
1 polymer ?
#
loop_
_entity_poly.entity_id
_entity_poly.type
_entity_poly.pdbx_seq_one_letter_code
_entity_poly.pdbx_strand_id
1 'polypeptide(L)'
;MIKKLAALTLAAGLLVPSTVSAAEPLQASKQEPSAPSQLTSVAYTTVFLYGHQVYFEVKALDNYFNSNYYQRIAWTSNDKEPSVLNNNILSVIVAKKTGESYQVNSYEPFNSVKDKIESGQKVYGWALALNGVWYPTMPATLYY
;
A
#
# COMPACT_ATOMS: atom_id res chain seq x y z
N MET A 1 36.04 40.90 -32.22
CA MET A 1 36.90 41.48 -31.17
C MET A 1 37.06 40.46 -30.03
N ILE A 2 38.30 40.03 -29.77
CA ILE A 2 38.94 39.62 -28.49
C ILE A 2 38.05 38.82 -27.51
N LYS A 3 38.02 37.48 -27.51
CA LYS A 3 38.87 36.52 -26.75
C LYS A 3 39.34 37.00 -25.36
N LYS A 4 39.06 36.22 -24.30
CA LYS A 4 40.06 35.79 -23.30
C LYS A 4 39.50 34.79 -22.27
N LEU A 5 40.11 33.60 -22.28
CA LEU A 5 40.22 32.66 -21.18
C LEU A 5 41.26 33.19 -20.19
N ALA A 6 41.05 32.96 -18.89
CA ALA A 6 42.08 33.03 -17.86
C ALA A 6 41.55 32.27 -16.64
N ALA A 7 42.34 31.61 -15.81
CA ALA A 7 43.66 31.00 -15.92
C ALA A 7 43.77 30.13 -14.64
N LEU A 8 44.37 28.95 -14.75
CA LEU A 8 44.84 28.19 -13.60
C LEU A 8 45.89 29.00 -12.83
N THR A 9 45.88 28.90 -11.50
CA THR A 9 47.12 28.89 -10.72
C THR A 9 47.00 27.97 -9.52
N LEU A 10 47.92 27.00 -9.53
CA LEU A 10 48.23 26.00 -8.52
C LEU A 10 49.03 26.68 -7.40
N ALA A 11 48.62 26.53 -6.14
CA ALA A 11 49.44 26.91 -4.99
C ALA A 11 49.67 25.67 -4.12
N ALA A 12 50.91 25.20 -4.14
CA ALA A 12 51.45 24.20 -3.23
C ALA A 12 52.23 24.91 -2.10
N GLY A 13 52.16 24.35 -0.90
CA GLY A 13 52.92 24.76 0.29
C GLY A 13 52.01 24.78 1.51
N LEU A 14 52.35 24.26 2.69
CA LEU A 14 53.60 23.70 3.23
C LEU A 14 53.18 22.81 4.41
N LEU A 15 53.82 21.65 4.57
CA LEU A 15 53.68 20.76 5.72
C LEU A 15 54.42 21.34 6.94
N VAL A 16 53.80 21.30 8.13
CA VAL A 16 54.50 21.28 9.42
C VAL A 16 53.77 20.31 10.36
N PRO A 17 54.44 19.32 10.98
CA PRO A 17 53.82 18.37 11.90
C PRO A 17 54.03 18.75 13.38
N SER A 18 53.32 18.03 14.26
CA SER A 18 53.43 17.89 15.74
C SER A 18 52.61 18.89 16.57
N THR A 19 51.83 18.55 17.62
CA THR A 19 51.57 17.32 18.41
C THR A 19 50.18 17.37 19.10
N VAL A 20 49.52 16.21 19.20
CA VAL A 20 48.64 15.68 20.28
C VAL A 20 47.76 16.64 21.11
N SER A 21 46.43 16.56 20.93
CA SER A 21 45.48 16.11 21.98
C SER A 21 44.05 16.00 21.45
N ALA A 22 43.30 15.09 22.08
CA ALA A 22 42.01 14.52 21.70
C ALA A 22 40.88 15.49 21.34
N ALA A 23 40.19 15.19 20.23
CA ALA A 23 38.74 15.25 20.06
C ALA A 23 38.39 14.67 18.68
N GLU A 24 37.73 13.50 18.63
CA GLU A 24 37.13 12.99 17.40
C GLU A 24 35.87 13.80 17.04
N PRO A 25 35.70 14.23 15.78
CA PRO A 25 34.38 14.48 15.25
C PRO A 25 34.07 13.49 14.12
N LEU A 26 33.25 12.51 14.48
CA LEU A 26 32.11 11.96 13.74
C LEU A 26 32.28 11.79 12.22
N GLN A 27 32.50 10.54 11.81
CA GLN A 27 32.18 10.05 10.48
C GLN A 27 30.74 10.43 10.11
N ALA A 28 30.59 11.18 9.03
CA ALA A 28 29.33 11.32 8.33
C ALA A 28 28.90 9.95 7.81
N SER A 29 28.07 9.25 8.58
CA SER A 29 27.43 8.03 8.11
C SER A 29 26.43 8.42 7.03
N LYS A 30 26.71 7.96 5.81
CA LYS A 30 25.84 8.05 4.66
C LYS A 30 24.59 7.22 4.98
N GLN A 31 23.52 7.89 5.39
CA GLN A 31 22.27 7.24 5.76
C GLN A 31 21.69 6.57 4.50
N GLU A 32 21.80 5.24 4.44
CA GLU A 32 21.09 4.43 3.45
C GLU A 32 19.58 4.66 3.60
N PRO A 33 18.82 4.74 2.49
CA PRO A 33 17.37 4.82 2.56
C PRO A 33 16.84 3.62 3.36
N SER A 34 16.15 3.89 4.46
CA SER A 34 15.46 2.87 5.24
C SER A 34 14.57 2.07 4.31
N ALA A 35 14.74 0.74 4.32
CA ALA A 35 13.84 -0.19 3.63
C ALA A 35 12.38 0.18 3.96
N PRO A 36 11.44 0.05 3.00
CA PRO A 36 10.04 0.37 3.26
C PRO A 36 9.59 -0.51 4.42
N SER A 37 9.26 0.12 5.55
CA SER A 37 8.60 -0.55 6.66
C SER A 37 7.38 -1.24 6.07
N GLN A 38 7.32 -2.56 6.13
CA GLN A 38 6.14 -3.31 5.77
C GLN A 38 5.01 -2.75 6.64
N LEU A 39 4.15 -1.90 6.04
CA LEU A 39 2.87 -1.54 6.62
C LEU A 39 2.07 -2.84 6.65
N THR A 40 2.17 -3.58 7.75
CA THR A 40 1.27 -4.68 8.04
C THR A 40 -0.09 -4.03 8.26
N SER A 41 -0.90 -3.98 7.20
CA SER A 41 -2.27 -3.50 7.31
C SER A 41 -2.99 -4.33 8.38
N VAL A 42 -3.57 -3.65 9.37
CA VAL A 42 -4.41 -4.29 10.40
C VAL A 42 -5.75 -4.70 9.80
N ALA A 43 -6.11 -4.15 8.65
CA ALA A 43 -7.37 -4.43 7.99
C ALA A 43 -7.44 -5.89 7.53
N TYR A 44 -8.59 -6.52 7.74
CA TYR A 44 -8.83 -7.90 7.38
C TYR A 44 -10.19 -8.08 6.72
N THR A 45 -10.23 -9.02 5.78
CA THR A 45 -11.45 -9.44 5.10
C THR A 45 -12.20 -10.45 5.95
N THR A 46 -13.52 -10.39 5.91
CA THR A 46 -14.43 -11.47 6.32
C THR A 46 -15.31 -11.83 5.13
N VAL A 47 -15.53 -13.13 4.90
CA VAL A 47 -16.40 -13.60 3.83
C VAL A 47 -17.16 -14.85 4.26
N PHE A 48 -18.44 -14.94 3.91
CA PHE A 48 -19.25 -16.15 4.13
C PHE A 48 -20.49 -16.16 3.23
N LEU A 49 -21.04 -17.35 2.98
CA LEU A 49 -22.34 -17.51 2.33
C LEU A 49 -23.46 -17.25 3.34
N TYR A 50 -24.35 -16.32 3.03
CA TYR A 50 -25.57 -16.01 3.78
C TYR A 50 -26.79 -16.28 2.89
N GLY A 51 -27.38 -17.47 3.03
CA GLY A 51 -28.45 -17.93 2.15
C GLY A 51 -27.99 -18.04 0.70
N HIS A 52 -28.55 -17.23 -0.19
CA HIS A 52 -28.19 -17.19 -1.62
C HIS A 52 -27.25 -16.03 -1.98
N GLN A 53 -26.67 -15.36 -0.98
CA GLN A 53 -25.75 -14.23 -1.16
C GLN A 53 -24.41 -14.52 -0.50
N VAL A 54 -23.32 -14.02 -1.09
CA VAL A 54 -22.02 -13.96 -0.45
C VAL A 54 -21.88 -12.60 0.20
N TYR A 55 -21.64 -12.62 1.51
CA TYR A 55 -21.30 -11.44 2.29
C TYR A 55 -19.81 -11.22 2.24
N PHE A 56 -19.40 -10.00 1.92
CA PHE A 56 -18.02 -9.54 1.96
C PHE A 56 -17.91 -8.38 2.94
N GLU A 57 -16.86 -8.35 3.73
CA GLU A 57 -16.58 -7.24 4.65
C GLU A 57 -15.08 -7.02 4.79
N VAL A 58 -14.69 -5.76 4.95
CA VAL A 58 -13.37 -5.37 5.45
C VAL A 58 -13.59 -4.64 6.78
N LYS A 59 -12.82 -5.03 7.79
CA LYS A 59 -12.79 -4.40 9.12
C LYS A 59 -11.41 -3.83 9.41
N ALA A 60 -11.33 -3.00 10.47
CA ALA A 60 -10.09 -2.41 10.95
C ALA A 60 -9.34 -1.62 9.89
N LEU A 61 -10.07 -0.85 9.07
CA LEU A 61 -9.47 0.15 8.19
C LEU A 61 -8.73 1.20 9.03
N ASP A 62 -7.61 1.70 8.51
CA ASP A 62 -6.81 2.72 9.22
C ASP A 62 -7.57 4.05 9.40
N ASN A 63 -8.51 4.35 8.49
CA ASN A 63 -9.36 5.53 8.55
C ASN A 63 -10.82 5.15 8.32
N TYR A 64 -11.73 6.08 8.60
CA TYR A 64 -13.14 5.92 8.25
C TYR A 64 -13.32 5.71 6.74
N PHE A 65 -14.20 4.77 6.37
CA PHE A 65 -14.52 4.51 4.97
C PHE A 65 -15.40 5.64 4.40
N ASN A 66 -14.74 6.67 3.87
CA ASN A 66 -15.36 7.78 3.15
C ASN A 66 -14.40 8.34 2.09
N SER A 67 -14.92 9.22 1.23
CA SER A 67 -14.20 9.76 0.07
C SER A 67 -13.01 10.66 0.42
N ASN A 68 -12.80 11.02 1.70
CA ASN A 68 -11.61 11.77 2.11
C ASN A 68 -10.37 10.88 2.22
N TYR A 69 -10.56 9.57 2.42
CA TYR A 69 -9.46 8.62 2.65
C TYR A 69 -9.40 7.51 1.60
N TYR A 70 -10.56 7.07 1.10
CA TYR A 70 -10.66 5.94 0.17
C TYR A 70 -11.49 6.31 -1.05
N GLN A 71 -11.17 5.69 -2.19
CA GLN A 71 -12.02 5.74 -3.37
C GLN A 71 -13.02 4.58 -3.35
N ARG A 72 -12.56 3.36 -3.08
CA ARG A 72 -13.39 2.14 -3.05
C ARG A 72 -12.69 0.99 -2.32
N ILE A 73 -13.47 0.00 -1.88
CA ILE A 73 -12.98 -1.34 -1.53
C ILE A 73 -13.39 -2.31 -2.65
N ALA A 74 -12.54 -3.29 -2.92
CA ALA A 74 -12.86 -4.40 -3.82
C ALA A 74 -12.39 -5.73 -3.22
N TRP A 75 -13.11 -6.80 -3.54
CA TRP A 75 -12.75 -8.17 -3.17
C TRP A 75 -12.42 -8.96 -4.43
N THR A 76 -11.34 -9.74 -4.40
CA THR A 76 -10.85 -10.53 -5.53
C THR A 76 -10.75 -12.01 -5.20
N SER A 77 -10.83 -12.87 -6.24
CA SER A 77 -10.67 -14.33 -6.14
C SER A 77 -9.21 -14.80 -6.12
N ASN A 78 -8.25 -13.88 -6.25
CA ASN A 78 -6.82 -14.17 -6.20
C ASN A 78 -6.05 -13.01 -5.54
N ASP A 79 -4.76 -13.25 -5.31
CA ASP A 79 -3.83 -12.34 -4.63
C ASP A 79 -3.38 -11.14 -5.50
N LYS A 80 -4.02 -10.91 -6.64
CA LYS A 80 -3.70 -9.79 -7.54
C LYS A 80 -4.64 -8.62 -7.32
N GLU A 81 -4.16 -7.44 -7.64
CA GLU A 81 -4.95 -6.21 -7.58
C GLU A 81 -6.26 -6.35 -8.39
N PRO A 82 -7.33 -5.63 -7.98
CA PRO A 82 -8.61 -5.65 -8.67
C PRO A 82 -8.47 -5.22 -10.14
N SER A 83 -8.85 -6.10 -11.08
CA SER A 83 -8.74 -5.83 -12.51
C SER A 83 -9.91 -6.43 -13.29
N VAL A 84 -10.56 -5.59 -14.11
CA VAL A 84 -11.60 -6.02 -15.05
C VAL A 84 -11.01 -6.90 -16.15
N LEU A 85 -9.77 -6.63 -16.59
CA LEU A 85 -9.10 -7.39 -17.64
C LEU A 85 -8.78 -8.83 -17.21
N ASN A 86 -8.46 -9.02 -15.92
CA ASN A 86 -8.16 -10.33 -15.36
C ASN A 86 -9.39 -11.05 -14.78
N ASN A 87 -10.58 -10.43 -14.88
CA ASN A 87 -11.85 -10.92 -14.35
C ASN A 87 -11.78 -11.46 -12.90
N ASN A 88 -10.92 -10.89 -12.06
CA ASN A 88 -10.69 -11.39 -10.69
C ASN A 88 -11.58 -10.73 -9.64
N ILE A 89 -12.36 -9.71 -10.01
CA ILE A 89 -13.22 -8.95 -9.10
C ILE A 89 -14.48 -9.75 -8.76
N LEU A 90 -14.73 -9.93 -7.46
CA LEU A 90 -15.92 -10.57 -6.89
C LEU A 90 -16.98 -9.54 -6.50
N SER A 91 -16.59 -8.47 -5.80
CA SER A 91 -17.47 -7.38 -5.39
C SER A 91 -16.70 -6.06 -5.28
N VAL A 92 -17.40 -4.93 -5.40
CA VAL A 92 -16.83 -3.58 -5.25
C VAL A 92 -17.81 -2.68 -4.51
N ILE A 93 -17.31 -1.88 -3.59
CA ILE A 93 -18.09 -0.82 -2.94
C ILE A 93 -17.32 0.51 -2.97
N VAL A 94 -18.00 1.56 -3.45
CA VAL A 94 -17.43 2.90 -3.59
C VAL A 94 -17.63 3.69 -2.29
N ALA A 95 -16.60 4.45 -1.91
CA ALA A 95 -16.66 5.29 -0.72
C ALA A 95 -17.70 6.40 -0.88
N LYS A 96 -18.55 6.58 0.14
CA LYS A 96 -19.52 7.69 0.19
C LYS A 96 -18.82 8.99 0.63
N LYS A 97 -19.45 10.13 0.36
CA LYS A 97 -18.93 11.45 0.77
C LYS A 97 -18.68 11.54 2.28
N THR A 98 -19.56 10.89 3.06
CA THR A 98 -19.49 10.82 4.51
C THR A 98 -19.48 9.35 4.96
N GLY A 99 -18.96 9.12 6.15
CA GLY A 99 -18.85 7.79 6.75
C GLY A 99 -17.95 7.85 7.97
N GLU A 100 -18.38 7.21 9.05
CA GLU A 100 -17.71 7.19 10.36
C GLU A 100 -17.39 5.75 10.80
N SER A 101 -17.43 4.82 9.84
CA SER A 101 -17.20 3.40 10.08
C SER A 101 -15.78 3.03 9.65
N TYR A 102 -15.05 2.31 10.49
CA TYR A 102 -13.76 1.68 10.15
C TYR A 102 -13.95 0.31 9.47
N GLN A 103 -15.17 0.02 9.02
CA GLN A 103 -15.54 -1.19 8.31
C GLN A 103 -16.54 -0.89 7.20
N VAL A 104 -16.56 -1.76 6.21
CA VAL A 104 -17.51 -1.70 5.09
C VAL A 104 -17.80 -3.10 4.58
N ASN A 105 -19.05 -3.32 4.18
CA ASN A 105 -19.53 -4.59 3.68
C ASN A 105 -20.26 -4.45 2.34
N SER A 106 -20.35 -5.56 1.62
CA SER A 106 -21.10 -5.72 0.38
C SER A 106 -21.77 -7.09 0.34
N TYR A 107 -22.85 -7.22 -0.42
CA TYR A 107 -23.54 -8.48 -0.67
C TYR A 107 -23.64 -8.70 -2.17
N GLU A 108 -23.24 -9.87 -2.62
CA GLU A 108 -23.42 -10.30 -4.03
C GLU A 108 -24.25 -11.58 -4.07
N PRO A 109 -25.10 -11.78 -5.09
CA PRO A 109 -25.72 -13.09 -5.34
C PRO A 109 -24.65 -14.17 -5.50
N PHE A 110 -24.82 -15.33 -4.87
CA PHE A 110 -23.85 -16.42 -5.00
C PHE A 110 -23.63 -16.84 -6.47
N ASN A 111 -24.69 -16.80 -7.29
CA ASN A 111 -24.62 -17.09 -8.71
C ASN A 111 -23.76 -16.11 -9.52
N SER A 112 -23.49 -14.88 -9.05
CA SER A 112 -22.63 -13.93 -9.75
C SER A 112 -21.15 -14.10 -9.44
N VAL A 113 -20.82 -14.80 -8.35
CA VAL A 113 -19.44 -14.99 -7.88
C VAL A 113 -18.92 -16.42 -8.05
N LYS A 114 -19.80 -17.43 -8.06
CA LYS A 114 -19.42 -18.85 -8.07
C LYS A 114 -18.55 -19.28 -9.25
N ASP A 115 -18.65 -18.61 -10.40
CA ASP A 115 -17.84 -18.94 -11.59
C ASP A 115 -16.40 -18.39 -11.47
N LYS A 116 -16.11 -17.57 -10.44
CA LYS A 116 -14.81 -16.93 -10.20
C LYS A 116 -14.09 -17.46 -8.97
N ILE A 117 -14.77 -18.18 -8.08
CA ILE A 117 -14.21 -18.68 -6.83
C ILE A 117 -14.87 -19.98 -6.37
N GLU A 118 -14.04 -20.96 -6.00
CA GLU A 118 -14.47 -22.26 -5.49
C GLU A 118 -14.55 -22.28 -3.95
N SER A 119 -15.32 -23.21 -3.40
CA SER A 119 -15.39 -23.45 -1.95
C SER A 119 -14.01 -23.86 -1.42
N GLY A 120 -13.58 -23.24 -0.31
CA GLY A 120 -12.27 -23.43 0.28
C GLY A 120 -11.16 -22.51 -0.28
N GLN A 121 -11.46 -21.67 -1.27
CA GLN A 121 -10.51 -20.69 -1.79
C GLN A 121 -10.49 -19.39 -0.99
N LYS A 122 -9.37 -18.67 -1.10
CA LYS A 122 -9.17 -17.38 -0.44
C LYS A 122 -9.78 -16.24 -1.25
N VAL A 123 -10.44 -15.33 -0.53
CA VAL A 123 -10.88 -14.02 -0.98
C VAL A 123 -9.94 -12.97 -0.42
N TYR A 124 -9.52 -12.05 -1.28
CA TYR A 124 -8.57 -10.99 -0.95
C TYR A 124 -9.29 -9.64 -1.03
N GLY A 125 -9.38 -8.92 0.08
CA GLY A 125 -9.90 -7.56 0.10
C GLY A 125 -8.79 -6.54 -0.18
N TRP A 126 -9.13 -5.49 -0.93
CA TRP A 126 -8.25 -4.41 -1.34
C TRP A 126 -8.89 -3.06 -1.07
N ALA A 127 -8.12 -2.12 -0.51
CA ALA A 127 -8.54 -0.75 -0.31
C ALA A 127 -7.83 0.19 -1.28
N LEU A 128 -8.58 0.87 -2.15
CA LEU A 128 -8.03 1.92 -3.00
C LEU A 128 -8.03 3.21 -2.20
N ALA A 129 -6.87 3.63 -1.72
CA ALA A 129 -6.74 4.90 -1.01
C ALA A 129 -6.88 6.08 -1.98
N LEU A 130 -7.10 7.27 -1.44
CA LEU A 130 -7.28 8.48 -2.25
C LEU A 130 -6.07 8.80 -3.13
N ASN A 131 -4.86 8.39 -2.71
CA ASN A 131 -3.62 8.50 -3.49
C ASN A 131 -3.57 7.59 -4.75
N GLY A 132 -4.60 6.77 -5.00
CA GLY A 132 -4.70 5.89 -6.16
C GLY A 132 -3.95 4.57 -6.02
N VAL A 133 -3.47 4.24 -4.82
CA VAL A 133 -2.74 2.98 -4.55
C VAL A 133 -3.68 1.97 -3.89
N TRP A 134 -3.59 0.72 -4.33
CA TRP A 134 -4.27 -0.42 -3.71
C TRP A 134 -3.45 -0.95 -2.52
N TYR A 135 -4.12 -1.08 -1.38
CA TYR A 135 -3.56 -1.70 -0.18
C TYR A 135 -4.28 -3.02 0.10
N PRO A 136 -3.56 -4.15 0.21
CA PRO A 136 -4.17 -5.43 0.52
C PRO A 136 -4.59 -5.49 1.99
N THR A 137 -5.65 -6.24 2.25
CA THR A 137 -6.09 -6.64 3.60
C THR A 137 -5.72 -8.11 3.85
N MET A 138 -5.78 -8.57 5.10
CA MET A 138 -5.65 -10.00 5.36
C MET A 138 -6.79 -10.77 4.67
N PRO A 139 -6.49 -11.85 3.92
CA PRO A 139 -7.50 -12.61 3.19
C PRO A 139 -8.34 -13.49 4.12
N ALA A 140 -9.50 -13.93 3.63
CA ALA A 140 -10.36 -14.90 4.30
C ALA A 140 -10.75 -16.03 3.35
N THR A 141 -11.08 -17.20 3.90
CA THR A 141 -11.52 -18.34 3.08
C THR A 141 -13.04 -18.36 2.98
N LEU A 142 -13.56 -18.51 1.76
CA LEU A 142 -14.99 -18.70 1.52
C LEU A 142 -15.33 -20.19 1.49
N TYR A 143 -16.29 -20.61 2.32
CA TYR A 143 -16.87 -21.96 2.30
C TYR A 143 -18.36 -21.89 1.95
N TYR A 144 -18.80 -22.80 1.09
CA TYR A 144 -20.19 -23.05 0.69
C TYR A 144 -20.37 -24.48 0.18
#